data_AF-A0A9X3XXW9-F1
#
_entry.id   AF-A0A9X3XXW9-F1
#
_cell.length_a   1.000
_cell.length_b   1.000
_cell.length_c   1.000
_cell.angle_alpha   90.00
_cell.angle_beta   90.00
_cell.angle_gamma   90.00
#
_symmetry.space_group_name_H-M   'P 1'
#
loop_
_entity.id
_entity.type
_entity.pdbx_description
1 polymer ?
#
loop_
_entity_poly.entity_id
_entity_poly.type
_entity_poly.pdbx_seq_one_letter_code
_entity_poly.pdbx_strand_id
1 'polypeptide(L)'
;MDNIDYFNQELQEYFNELLLGNKKIYEINQLSLDKMNDPQYARKYEDDFQTSNSWLRDRLRIYLTILPKRLEDQSFRNQREYCAFCSNVIHKELMPKLAHEVEEEGKNLYRLAVRYRNEIREKEGSY
;
A
#
# COMPACT_ATOMS: atom_id res chain seq x y z
N MET A 1 -4.26 -12.87 24.20
CA MET A 1 -4.26 -12.48 22.79
C MET A 1 -3.91 -13.73 22.01
N ASP A 2 -4.73 -14.14 21.05
CA ASP A 2 -4.42 -15.29 20.18
C ASP A 2 -3.17 -14.94 19.35
N ASN A 3 -2.32 -15.93 19.03
CA ASN A 3 -1.17 -15.71 18.16
C ASN A 3 -1.62 -15.18 16.79
N ILE A 4 -2.81 -15.60 16.32
CA ILE A 4 -3.40 -15.07 15.08
C ILE A 4 -3.59 -13.55 15.19
N ASP A 5 -4.21 -13.08 16.27
CA ASP A 5 -4.44 -11.64 16.51
C ASP A 5 -3.13 -10.87 16.59
N TYR A 6 -2.15 -11.41 17.33
CA TYR A 6 -0.83 -10.80 17.48
C TYR A 6 -0.13 -10.61 16.12
N PHE A 7 -0.05 -11.68 15.33
CA PHE A 7 0.64 -11.68 14.04
C PHE A 7 -0.09 -10.88 12.96
N ASN A 8 -1.42 -10.87 12.98
CA ASN A 8 -2.23 -10.02 12.12
C ASN A 8 -2.09 -8.53 12.49
N GLN A 9 -2.00 -8.21 13.80
CA GLN A 9 -1.73 -6.86 14.25
C GLN A 9 -0.37 -6.36 13.77
N GLU A 10 0.69 -7.17 13.88
CA GLU A 10 2.02 -6.81 13.35
C GLU A 10 1.96 -6.50 11.84
N LEU A 11 1.23 -7.30 11.05
CA LEU A 11 1.06 -7.04 9.61
C LEU A 11 0.32 -5.73 9.34
N GLN A 12 -0.73 -5.43 10.12
CA GLN A 12 -1.49 -4.19 9.98
C GLN A 12 -0.69 -2.95 10.39
N GLU A 13 0.09 -3.03 11.46
CA GLU A 13 0.98 -1.94 11.91
C GLU A 13 2.04 -1.66 10.83
N TYR A 14 2.70 -2.70 10.33
CA TYR A 14 3.66 -2.57 9.24
C TYR A 14 3.05 -1.94 7.98
N PHE A 15 1.84 -2.36 7.59
CA PHE A 15 1.13 -1.76 6.46
C PHE A 15 0.85 -0.26 6.67
N ASN A 16 0.43 0.13 7.87
CA ASN A 16 0.16 1.54 8.18
C ASN A 16 1.43 2.38 8.06
N GLU A 17 2.58 1.88 8.51
CA GLU A 17 3.86 2.56 8.34
C GLU A 17 4.22 2.76 6.86
N LEU A 18 4.01 1.74 6.03
CA LEU A 18 4.24 1.83 4.59
C LEU A 18 3.32 2.87 3.92
N LEU A 19 2.04 2.93 4.32
CA LEU A 19 1.10 3.92 3.79
C LEU A 19 1.50 5.37 4.09
N LEU A 20 2.21 5.62 5.20
CA LEU A 20 2.75 6.95 5.47
C LEU A 20 3.77 7.38 4.40
N GLY A 21 4.52 6.43 3.85
CA GLY A 21 5.42 6.66 2.72
C GLY A 21 4.68 7.13 1.47
N ASN A 22 3.65 6.38 1.05
CA ASN A 22 2.83 6.75 -0.11
C ASN A 22 2.09 8.08 0.09
N LYS A 23 1.59 8.34 1.31
CA LYS A 23 0.97 9.63 1.64
C LYS A 23 1.93 10.80 1.41
N LYS A 24 3.19 10.68 1.83
CA LYS A 24 4.20 11.73 1.58
C LYS A 24 4.47 11.94 0.09
N ILE A 25 4.53 10.86 -0.71
CA ILE A 25 4.69 10.96 -2.17
C ILE A 25 3.52 11.75 -2.77
N TYR A 26 2.29 11.40 -2.37
CA TYR A 26 1.10 12.11 -2.80
C TYR A 26 1.16 13.60 -2.41
N GLU A 27 1.41 13.92 -1.13
CA GLU A 27 1.39 15.32 -0.64
C GLU A 27 2.38 16.22 -1.40
N ILE A 28 3.59 15.72 -1.66
CA ILE A 28 4.62 16.47 -2.40
C ILE A 28 4.17 16.74 -3.84
N ASN A 29 3.59 15.73 -4.50
CA ASN A 29 3.18 15.84 -5.89
C ASN A 29 1.88 16.64 -6.06
N GLN A 30 0.95 16.52 -5.12
CA GLN A 30 -0.27 17.32 -5.06
C GLN A 30 0.06 18.81 -4.97
N LEU A 31 0.93 19.19 -4.04
CA LEU A 31 1.40 20.58 -3.91
C LEU A 31 2.08 21.11 -5.17
N SER A 32 2.73 20.24 -5.95
CA SER A 32 3.32 20.63 -7.23
C SER A 32 2.26 20.85 -8.31
N LEU A 33 1.20 20.05 -8.35
CA LEU A 33 0.10 20.16 -9.31
C LEU A 33 -0.81 21.35 -8.98
N ASP A 34 -1.08 21.61 -7.70
CA ASP A 34 -1.88 22.75 -7.23
C ASP A 34 -1.27 24.10 -7.63
N LYS A 35 0.06 24.14 -7.83
CA LYS A 35 0.79 25.35 -8.27
C LYS A 35 0.75 25.56 -9.78
N MET A 36 0.15 24.64 -10.55
CA MET A 36 0.04 24.75 -12.00
C MET A 36 -1.31 25.36 -12.40
N ASN A 37 -1.41 25.88 -13.63
CA ASN A 37 -2.58 26.62 -14.09
C ASN A 37 -3.80 25.76 -14.50
N ASP A 38 -3.77 24.45 -14.26
CA ASP A 38 -4.86 23.52 -14.59
C ASP A 38 -5.30 22.71 -13.34
N PRO A 39 -6.28 23.22 -12.57
CA PRO A 39 -6.72 22.57 -11.33
C PRO A 39 -7.45 21.24 -11.56
N GLN A 40 -7.81 20.88 -12.80
CA GLN A 40 -8.43 19.60 -13.09
C GLN A 40 -7.48 18.43 -12.80
N TYR A 41 -6.20 18.59 -13.09
CA TYR A 41 -5.21 17.53 -12.86
C TYR A 41 -4.87 17.33 -11.39
N ALA A 42 -4.89 18.39 -10.60
CA ALA A 42 -4.79 18.29 -9.14
C ALA A 42 -5.94 17.44 -8.56
N ARG A 43 -7.17 17.61 -9.06
CA ARG A 43 -8.32 16.78 -8.66
C ARG A 43 -8.21 15.34 -9.13
N LYS A 44 -7.80 15.11 -10.38
CA LYS A 44 -7.55 13.76 -10.89
C LYS A 44 -6.52 13.01 -10.06
N TYR A 45 -5.45 13.71 -9.63
CA TYR A 45 -4.41 13.11 -8.82
C TYR A 45 -4.90 12.71 -7.42
N GLU A 46 -5.77 13.52 -6.81
CA GLU A 46 -6.49 13.15 -5.59
C GLU A 46 -7.30 11.86 -5.79
N ASP A 47 -8.11 11.79 -6.85
CA ASP A 47 -8.95 10.63 -7.15
C ASP A 47 -8.10 9.35 -7.36
N ASP A 48 -6.96 9.48 -8.05
CA ASP A 48 -5.99 8.38 -8.24
C ASP A 48 -5.39 7.92 -6.91
N PHE A 49 -5.04 8.86 -6.02
CA PHE A 49 -4.53 8.55 -4.68
C PHE A 49 -5.57 7.83 -3.82
N GLN A 50 -6.83 8.28 -3.82
CA GLN A 50 -7.90 7.61 -3.09
C GLN A 50 -8.17 6.20 -3.64
N THR A 51 -8.11 6.04 -4.96
CA THR A 51 -8.26 4.73 -5.62
C THR A 51 -7.14 3.77 -5.21
N SER A 52 -5.89 4.23 -5.27
CA SER A 52 -4.71 3.46 -4.84
C SER A 52 -4.80 3.06 -3.37
N ASN A 53 -5.16 3.99 -2.48
CA ASN A 53 -5.34 3.70 -1.06
C ASN A 53 -6.45 2.69 -0.79
N SER A 54 -7.58 2.79 -1.49
CA SER A 54 -8.67 1.83 -1.35
C SER A 54 -8.22 0.43 -1.77
N TRP A 55 -7.54 0.34 -2.92
CA TRP A 55 -7.00 -0.92 -3.43
C TRP A 55 -6.02 -1.56 -2.44
N LEU A 56 -5.05 -0.80 -1.91
CA LEU A 56 -4.09 -1.29 -0.91
C LEU A 56 -4.78 -1.78 0.38
N ARG A 57 -5.83 -1.09 0.83
CA ARG A 57 -6.61 -1.53 2.01
C ARG A 57 -7.34 -2.83 1.76
N ASP A 58 -7.87 -3.03 0.55
CA ASP A 58 -8.47 -4.31 0.18
C ASP A 58 -7.42 -5.42 0.07
N ARG A 59 -6.21 -5.13 -0.40
CA ARG A 59 -5.08 -6.07 -0.34
C ARG A 59 -4.75 -6.49 1.08
N LEU A 60 -4.63 -5.54 2.03
CA LEU A 60 -4.42 -5.87 3.44
C LEU A 60 -5.54 -6.79 3.97
N ARG A 61 -6.80 -6.50 3.68
CA ARG A 61 -7.94 -7.34 4.11
C ARG A 61 -7.80 -8.77 3.61
N ILE A 62 -7.39 -8.96 2.36
CA ILE A 62 -7.14 -10.31 1.80
C ILE A 62 -6.01 -10.99 2.57
N TYR A 63 -4.91 -10.29 2.81
CA TYR A 63 -3.71 -10.83 3.45
C TYR A 63 -3.98 -11.27 4.89
N LEU A 64 -4.76 -10.51 5.64
CA LEU A 64 -5.16 -10.85 7.02
C LEU A 64 -5.97 -12.15 7.12
N THR A 65 -6.57 -12.62 6.01
CA THR A 65 -7.25 -13.94 5.98
C THR A 65 -6.32 -15.12 5.69
N ILE A 66 -5.09 -14.88 5.25
CA ILE A 66 -4.19 -15.96 4.79
C ILE A 66 -3.69 -16.79 5.97
N LEU A 67 -3.24 -16.14 7.06
CA LEU A 67 -2.73 -16.87 8.22
C LEU A 67 -3.81 -17.76 8.87
N PRO A 68 -5.03 -17.26 9.19
CA PRO A 68 -6.10 -18.11 9.72
C PRO A 68 -6.40 -19.33 8.84
N LYS A 69 -6.58 -19.11 7.53
CA LYS A 69 -6.87 -20.20 6.58
C LYS A 69 -5.77 -21.25 6.54
N ARG A 70 -4.50 -20.82 6.53
CA ARG A 70 -3.38 -21.77 6.53
C ARG A 70 -3.27 -22.57 7.82
N LEU A 71 -3.75 -22.04 8.94
CA LEU A 71 -3.74 -22.76 10.21
C LEU A 71 -4.80 -23.86 10.28
N GLU A 72 -5.91 -23.73 9.55
CA GLU A 72 -6.95 -24.77 9.48
C GLU A 72 -6.41 -26.10 8.92
N ASP A 73 -5.44 -26.03 8.00
CA ASP A 73 -4.85 -27.20 7.32
C ASP A 73 -3.61 -27.77 8.04
N GLN A 74 -3.24 -27.25 9.22
CA GLN A 74 -1.97 -27.58 9.88
C GLN A 74 -2.17 -28.19 11.26
N SER A 75 -1.29 -29.15 11.58
CA SER A 75 -1.19 -29.72 12.93
C SER A 75 0.21 -29.46 13.48
N PHE A 76 0.28 -29.05 14.74
CA PHE A 76 1.52 -28.66 15.40
C PHE A 76 1.78 -29.56 16.60
N ARG A 77 3.03 -30.00 16.79
CA ARG A 77 3.39 -30.86 17.94
C ARG A 77 3.49 -30.07 19.24
N ASN A 78 3.72 -28.76 19.14
CA ASN A 78 3.87 -27.87 20.29
C ASN A 78 3.69 -26.40 19.88
N GLN A 79 3.61 -25.53 20.89
CA GLN A 79 3.45 -24.09 20.73
C GLN A 79 4.61 -23.45 19.94
N ARG A 80 5.84 -23.96 20.07
CA ARG A 80 7.00 -23.39 19.38
C ARG A 80 6.91 -23.58 17.87
N GLU A 81 6.46 -24.75 17.41
CA GLU A 81 6.22 -25.02 15.99
C GLU A 81 5.09 -24.12 15.44
N TYR A 82 4.01 -23.98 16.20
CA TYR A 82 2.90 -23.09 15.85
C TYR A 82 3.36 -21.63 15.71
N CYS A 83 4.07 -21.08 16.70
CA CYS A 83 4.61 -19.72 16.63
C CYS A 83 5.59 -19.53 15.46
N ALA A 84 6.47 -20.49 15.21
CA ALA A 84 7.42 -20.43 14.11
C ALA A 84 6.72 -20.45 12.74
N PHE A 85 5.65 -21.23 12.61
CA PHE A 85 4.81 -21.23 11.41
C PHE A 85 4.16 -19.86 11.18
N CYS A 86 3.48 -19.30 12.19
CA CYS A 86 2.84 -17.99 12.08
C CYS A 86 3.85 -16.89 11.72
N SER A 87 5.01 -16.85 12.40
CA SER A 87 6.08 -15.90 12.10
C SER A 87 6.61 -16.06 10.68
N ASN A 88 6.81 -17.29 10.19
CA ASN A 88 7.25 -17.51 8.81
C ASN A 88 6.22 -16.97 7.80
N VAL A 89 4.92 -17.27 8.01
CA VAL A 89 3.87 -16.78 7.11
C VAL A 89 3.84 -15.25 7.10
N ILE A 90 3.82 -14.59 8.26
CA ILE A 90 3.76 -13.13 8.29
C ILE A 90 5.07 -12.49 7.80
N HIS A 91 6.19 -12.77 8.46
CA HIS A 91 7.43 -12.01 8.28
C HIS A 91 8.19 -12.38 7.00
N LYS A 92 8.08 -13.64 6.54
CA LYS A 92 8.83 -14.11 5.35
C LYS A 92 7.99 -14.14 4.09
N GLU A 93 6.67 -14.23 4.20
CA GLU A 93 5.80 -14.29 3.02
C GLU A 93 4.92 -13.06 2.84
N LEU A 94 4.12 -12.69 3.86
CA LEU A 94 3.09 -11.67 3.69
C LEU A 94 3.65 -10.24 3.72
N MET A 95 4.49 -9.92 4.71
CA MET A 95 5.10 -8.59 4.83
C MET A 95 5.90 -8.20 3.58
N PRO A 96 6.80 -9.04 3.02
CA PRO A 96 7.56 -8.67 1.83
C PRO A 96 6.67 -8.43 0.60
N LYS A 97 5.64 -9.27 0.41
CA LYS A 97 4.69 -9.10 -0.70
C LYS A 97 3.89 -7.82 -0.56
N LEU A 98 3.41 -7.52 0.65
CA LEU A 98 2.65 -6.30 0.91
C LEU A 98 3.53 -5.06 0.74
N ALA A 99 4.78 -5.10 1.19
CA ALA A 99 5.75 -4.03 1.00
C ALA A 99 5.97 -3.73 -0.49
N HIS A 100 6.15 -4.77 -1.30
CA HIS A 100 6.30 -4.63 -2.75
C HIS A 100 5.06 -4.00 -3.40
N GLU A 101 3.86 -4.44 -3.03
CA GLU A 101 2.61 -3.86 -3.55
C GLU A 101 2.46 -2.37 -3.19
N VAL A 102 2.77 -1.99 -1.94
CA VAL A 102 2.73 -0.58 -1.52
C VAL A 102 3.78 0.25 -2.27
N GLU A 103 4.99 -0.29 -2.46
CA GLU A 103 6.07 0.37 -3.19
C GLU A 103 5.70 0.63 -4.66
N GLU A 104 5.13 -0.36 -5.36
CA GLU A 104 4.71 -0.21 -6.75
C GLU A 104 3.60 0.83 -6.89
N GLU A 105 2.65 0.88 -5.95
CA GLU A 105 1.64 1.93 -5.93
C GLU A 105 2.24 3.32 -5.69
N GLY A 106 3.24 3.44 -4.81
CA GLY A 106 3.99 4.68 -4.63
C GLY A 106 4.69 5.14 -5.91
N LYS A 107 5.31 4.23 -6.66
CA LYS A 107 5.92 4.51 -7.97
C LYS A 107 4.87 4.92 -9.00
N ASN A 108 3.71 4.26 -9.01
CA ASN A 108 2.61 4.59 -9.92
C ASN A 108 2.08 6.01 -9.66
N LEU A 109 1.86 6.38 -8.40
CA LEU A 109 1.47 7.74 -8.02
C LEU A 109 2.50 8.78 -8.46
N TYR A 110 3.79 8.50 -8.31
CA TYR A 110 4.83 9.41 -8.80
C TYR A 110 4.78 9.57 -10.32
N ARG A 111 4.65 8.45 -11.07
CA ARG A 111 4.57 8.47 -12.55
C ARG A 111 3.34 9.24 -13.04
N LEU A 112 2.19 9.07 -12.40
CA LEU A 112 0.97 9.81 -12.73
C LEU A 112 1.16 11.32 -12.55
N ALA A 113 1.75 11.75 -11.43
CA ALA A 113 2.02 13.16 -11.22
C ALA A 113 2.96 13.75 -12.27
N VAL A 114 4.03 13.04 -12.64
CA VAL A 114 4.93 13.45 -13.73
C VAL A 114 4.17 13.60 -15.05
N ARG A 115 3.35 12.61 -15.39
CA ARG A 115 2.54 12.62 -16.61
C ARG A 115 1.62 13.83 -16.64
N TYR A 116 0.89 14.10 -15.55
CA TYR A 116 -0.01 15.26 -15.46
C TYR A 116 0.73 16.58 -15.61
N ARG A 117 1.89 16.75 -14.97
CA ARG A 117 2.72 17.96 -15.16
C ARG A 117 3.13 18.16 -16.61
N ASN A 118 3.47 17.09 -17.33
CA ASN A 118 3.84 17.17 -18.74
C ASN A 118 2.64 17.53 -19.61
N GLU A 119 1.48 16.90 -19.39
CA GLU A 119 0.25 17.21 -20.13
C GLU A 119 -0.17 18.68 -19.95
N ILE A 120 -0.02 19.25 -18.74
CA ILE A 120 -0.29 20.68 -18.51
C ILE A 120 0.68 21.56 -19.32
N ARG A 121 1.99 21.26 -19.27
CA ARG A 121 3.01 22.03 -20.00
C ARG A 121 2.82 21.97 -21.52
N GLU A 122 2.40 20.81 -22.04
CA GLU A 122 2.10 20.64 -23.47
C GLU A 122 0.91 21.51 -23.88
N LYS A 123 -0.15 21.59 -23.05
CA LYS A 123 -1.28 22.51 -23.30
C LYS A 123 -0.83 23.97 -23.30
N GLU A 124 0.06 24.37 -22.39
CA GLU A 124 0.56 25.74 -22.28
C GLU A 124 1.52 26.13 -23.42
N GLY A 125 2.31 25.19 -23.93
CA GLY A 125 3.29 25.40 -25.01
C GLY A 125 2.74 25.21 -26.43
N SER A 126 1.49 24.78 -26.59
CA SER A 126 0.85 24.53 -27.89
C SER A 126 0.17 25.78 -28.49
N TYR A 127 0.71 26.98 -28.25
CA TYR A 127 0.22 28.25 -28.81
C TYR A 127 1.17 28.85 -29.85
#